data_AF-O65083-F1
#
_entry.id   AF-O65083-F1
#
_cell.length_a   1.000
_cell.length_b   1.000
_cell.length_c   1.000
_cell.angle_alpha   90.00
_cell.angle_beta   90.00
_cell.angle_gamma   90.00
#
_symmetry.space_group_name_H-M   'P 1'
#
loop_
_entity.id
_entity.type
_entity.pdbx_description
1 polymer ?
#
loop_
_entity_poly.entity_id
_entity_poly.type
_entity_poly.pdbx_seq_one_letter_code
_entity_poly.pdbx_strand_id
1 'polypeptide(L)'
;QGNFFKSMSSFLQEAEEDIARIQSEENRAFSLVRETTEYFHGDAAKEEGRPLRFFVVVKDFLGVLDQVCREIGKTRTRMAQSSPRPPQVVAHAISMPLFPKALQRRPDSSDDESSSP
;
A
#
# COMPACT_ATOMS: atom_id res chain seq x y z
N GLN A 1 -45.33 -2.77 41.68
CA GLN A 1 -44.05 -2.15 42.12
C GLN A 1 -42.82 -3.06 41.97
N GLY A 2 -42.92 -4.39 42.14
CA GLY A 2 -41.75 -5.30 42.03
C GLY A 2 -41.06 -5.38 40.65
N ASN A 3 -41.77 -5.12 39.55
CA ASN A 3 -41.19 -5.21 38.20
C ASN A 3 -40.16 -4.11 37.92
N PHE A 4 -40.40 -2.88 38.39
CA PHE A 4 -39.44 -1.78 38.22
C PHE A 4 -38.15 -2.07 38.99
N PHE A 5 -38.26 -2.51 40.24
CA PHE A 5 -37.10 -2.84 41.07
C PHE A 5 -36.25 -3.95 40.44
N LYS A 6 -36.89 -5.02 39.95
CA LYS A 6 -36.19 -6.11 39.27
C LYS A 6 -35.48 -5.65 38.00
N SER A 7 -36.16 -4.87 37.15
CA SER A 7 -35.55 -4.32 35.92
C SER A 7 -34.40 -3.38 36.24
N MET A 8 -34.55 -2.49 37.23
CA MET A 8 -33.50 -1.55 37.60
C MET A 8 -32.28 -2.25 38.20
N SER A 9 -32.48 -3.31 38.99
CA SER A 9 -31.38 -4.12 39.52
C SER A 9 -30.59 -4.82 38.41
N SER A 10 -31.27 -5.37 37.40
CA SER A 10 -30.61 -5.99 36.25
C SER A 10 -29.84 -4.95 35.42
N PHE A 11 -30.45 -3.79 35.20
CA PHE A 11 -29.82 -2.68 34.47
C PHE A 11 -28.54 -2.20 35.15
N LEU A 12 -28.56 -2.04 36.49
CA LEU A 12 -27.37 -1.61 37.23
C LEU A 12 -26.23 -2.63 37.14
N GLN A 13 -26.55 -3.93 37.24
CA GLN A 13 -25.55 -4.98 37.10
C GLN A 13 -24.91 -4.96 35.71
N GLU A 14 -25.72 -4.90 34.65
CA GLU A 14 -25.22 -4.85 33.27
C GLU A 14 -24.40 -3.59 33.00
N ALA A 15 -24.84 -2.44 33.52
CA ALA A 15 -24.10 -1.18 33.41
C ALA A 15 -22.73 -1.25 34.12
N GLU A 16 -22.65 -1.87 35.29
CA GLU A 16 -21.39 -2.04 36.02
C GLU A 16 -20.41 -2.94 35.26
N GLU A 17 -20.90 -4.06 34.71
CA GLU A 17 -20.11 -4.96 33.85
C GLU A 17 -19.63 -4.24 32.57
N ASP A 18 -20.49 -3.46 31.93
CA ASP A 18 -20.19 -2.69 30.74
C ASP A 18 -19.15 -1.59 30.99
N ILE A 19 -19.28 -0.83 32.09
CA ILE A 19 -18.32 0.21 32.48
C ILE A 19 -16.94 -0.42 32.71
N ALA A 20 -16.87 -1.53 33.46
CA ALA A 20 -15.61 -2.22 33.73
C ALA A 20 -14.96 -2.71 32.43
N ARG A 21 -15.75 -3.27 31.50
CA ARG A 21 -15.27 -3.69 30.18
C ARG A 21 -14.73 -2.52 29.37
N ILE A 22 -15.46 -1.40 29.29
CA ILE A 22 -15.04 -0.22 28.53
C ILE A 22 -13.73 0.36 29.09
N GLN A 23 -13.61 0.46 30.41
CA GLN A 23 -12.37 0.94 31.05
C GLN A 23 -11.18 0.02 30.76
N SER A 24 -11.40 -1.30 30.75
CA SER A 24 -10.36 -2.26 30.37
C SER A 24 -9.90 -2.08 28.93
N GLU A 25 -10.85 -1.94 27.99
CA GLU A 25 -10.55 -1.70 26.57
C GLU A 25 -9.86 -0.35 26.33
N GLU A 26 -10.28 0.70 27.04
CA GLU A 26 -9.63 2.00 27.02
C GLU A 26 -8.17 1.89 27.47
N ASN A 27 -7.92 1.29 28.63
CA ASN A 27 -6.57 1.09 29.16
C ASN A 27 -5.69 0.28 28.20
N ARG A 28 -6.26 -0.77 27.58
CA ARG A 28 -5.57 -1.58 26.57
C ARG A 28 -5.21 -0.74 25.35
N ALA A 29 -6.16 0.04 24.82
CA ALA A 29 -5.94 0.90 23.68
C ALA A 29 -4.86 1.97 23.95
N PHE A 30 -4.92 2.66 25.09
CA PHE A 30 -3.91 3.64 25.48
C PHE A 30 -2.54 3.02 25.72
N SER A 31 -2.47 1.81 26.26
CA SER A 31 -1.21 1.08 26.42
C SER A 31 -0.52 0.81 25.08
N LEU A 32 -1.28 0.39 24.07
CA LEU A 32 -0.78 0.18 22.71
C LEU A 32 -0.31 1.49 22.07
N VAL A 33 -1.06 2.58 22.26
CA VAL A 33 -0.64 3.90 21.78
C VAL A 33 0.67 4.33 22.43
N ARG A 34 0.82 4.12 23.73
CA ARG A 34 2.07 4.42 24.45
C ARG A 34 3.24 3.60 23.92
N GLU A 35 3.09 2.29 23.82
CA GLU A 35 4.13 1.39 23.29
C GLU A 35 4.55 1.78 21.86
N THR A 36 3.58 2.07 21.01
CA THR A 36 3.85 2.50 19.62
C THR A 36 4.55 3.85 19.60
N THR A 37 4.09 4.81 20.41
CA THR A 37 4.71 6.14 20.49
C THR A 37 6.14 6.03 21.02
N GLU A 38 6.38 5.18 22.02
CA GLU A 38 7.70 4.91 22.58
C GLU A 38 8.64 4.28 21.54
N TYR A 39 8.15 3.35 20.73
CA TYR A 39 8.94 2.77 19.64
C TYR A 39 9.45 3.82 18.64
N PHE A 40 8.62 4.79 18.25
CA PHE A 40 9.01 5.81 17.26
C PHE A 40 9.71 7.04 17.85
N HIS A 41 9.40 7.41 19.10
CA HIS A 41 9.86 8.67 19.70
C HIS A 41 10.80 8.48 20.91
N GLY A 42 11.02 7.24 21.38
CA GLY A 42 11.78 6.95 22.59
C GLY A 42 10.95 7.24 23.83
N ASP A 43 11.37 8.19 24.66
CA ASP A 43 10.67 8.48 25.91
C ASP A 43 9.25 9.03 25.70
N ALA A 44 8.23 8.17 25.88
CA ALA A 44 6.82 8.52 25.74
C ALA A 44 6.34 9.53 26.79
N ALA A 45 7.08 9.75 27.90
CA ALA A 45 6.75 10.77 28.90
C ALA A 45 6.85 12.20 28.32
N LYS A 46 7.58 12.40 27.21
CA LYS A 46 7.66 13.70 26.53
C LYS A 46 6.40 14.04 25.72
N GLU A 47 5.59 13.05 25.37
CA GLU A 47 4.30 13.20 24.68
C GLU A 47 3.10 13.11 25.63
N GLU A 48 3.34 13.06 26.96
CA GLU A 48 2.35 12.75 28.02
C GLU A 48 1.14 13.72 28.11
N GLY A 49 1.08 14.76 27.28
CA GLY A 49 -0.08 15.64 27.14
C GLY A 49 -0.97 15.40 25.92
N ARG A 50 -0.55 14.61 24.91
CA ARG A 50 -1.29 14.45 23.64
C ARG A 50 -1.14 13.06 22.98
N PRO A 51 -1.50 11.94 23.64
CA PRO A 51 -1.26 10.58 23.13
C PRO A 51 -1.80 10.31 21.71
N LEU A 52 -2.89 10.98 21.31
CA LEU A 52 -3.52 10.78 20.01
C LEU A 52 -2.83 11.54 18.86
N ARG A 53 -1.83 12.40 19.16
CA ARG A 53 -1.11 13.18 18.15
C ARG A 53 -0.31 12.31 17.20
N PHE A 54 0.15 11.14 17.67
CA PHE A 54 0.80 10.12 16.84
C PHE A 54 -0.02 9.81 15.58
N PHE A 55 -1.33 9.62 15.70
CA PHE A 55 -2.20 9.30 14.56
C PHE A 55 -2.29 10.45 13.55
N VAL A 56 -2.28 11.70 14.01
CA VAL A 56 -2.29 12.86 13.11
C VAL A 56 -0.99 12.91 12.30
N VAL A 57 0.15 12.70 12.97
CA VAL A 57 1.46 12.68 12.32
C VAL A 57 1.55 11.57 11.27
N VAL A 58 1.14 10.34 11.62
CA VAL A 58 1.14 9.21 10.68
C VAL A 58 0.23 9.49 9.49
N LYS A 59 -0.98 10.00 9.72
CA LYS A 59 -1.94 10.34 8.66
C LYS A 59 -1.36 11.42 7.73
N ASP A 60 -0.78 12.48 8.27
CA ASP A 60 -0.21 13.57 7.45
C ASP A 60 1.01 13.08 6.66
N PHE A 61 1.89 12.28 7.27
CA PHE A 61 3.03 11.67 6.58
C PHE A 61 2.60 10.77 5.41
N LEU A 62 1.61 9.90 5.62
CA LEU A 62 1.05 9.05 4.56
C LEU A 62 0.40 9.88 3.45
N GLY A 63 -0.24 10.99 3.77
CA GLY A 63 -0.80 11.93 2.78
C GLY A 63 0.28 12.55 1.89
N VAL A 64 1.40 12.98 2.49
CA VAL A 64 2.54 13.50 1.73
C VAL A 64 3.16 12.41 0.85
N LEU A 65 3.35 11.20 1.38
CA LEU A 65 3.86 10.07 0.60
C LEU A 65 2.96 9.72 -0.60
N ASP A 66 1.64 9.67 -0.41
CA ASP A 66 0.69 9.42 -1.49
C ASP A 66 0.82 10.49 -2.59
N GLN A 67 0.91 11.76 -2.20
CA GLN A 67 1.08 12.86 -3.16
C GLN A 67 2.38 12.72 -3.97
N VAL A 68 3.51 12.45 -3.31
CA VAL A 68 4.81 12.26 -3.98
C VAL A 68 4.75 11.08 -4.95
N CYS A 69 4.17 9.95 -4.54
CA CYS A 69 3.98 8.79 -5.42
C CYS A 69 3.18 9.12 -6.68
N ARG A 70 2.10 9.90 -6.54
CA ARG A 70 1.29 10.36 -7.68
C ARG A 70 2.06 11.27 -8.63
N GLU A 71 2.87 12.18 -8.10
CA GLU A 71 3.66 13.11 -8.90
C GLU A 71 4.75 12.40 -9.71
N ILE A 72 5.43 11.43 -9.10
CA ILE A 72 6.41 10.58 -9.80
C ILE A 72 5.72 9.80 -10.93
N GLY A 73 4.56 9.20 -10.65
CA GLY A 73 3.76 8.49 -11.66
C GLY A 73 3.40 9.38 -12.85
N LYS A 74 2.88 10.59 -12.59
CA LYS A 74 2.55 11.58 -13.64
C LYS A 74 3.77 11.99 -14.45
N THR A 75 4.92 12.19 -13.80
CA THR A 75 6.17 12.58 -14.46
C THR A 75 6.64 11.49 -15.40
N ARG A 76 6.60 10.22 -14.98
CA ARG A 76 6.94 9.07 -15.82
C ARG A 76 6.02 8.95 -17.05
N THR A 77 4.72 9.18 -16.88
CA THR A 77 3.76 9.19 -18.00
C THR A 77 4.04 10.34 -18.97
N ARG A 78 4.32 11.55 -18.47
CA ARG A 78 4.66 12.71 -19.32
C ARG A 78 5.95 12.49 -20.11
N MET A 79 6.99 11.94 -19.47
CA MET A 79 8.26 11.63 -20.14
C MET A 79 8.11 10.56 -21.23
N ALA A 80 7.23 9.56 -21.02
CA ALA A 80 6.91 8.57 -22.05
C ALA A 80 6.16 9.18 -23.25
N GLN A 81 5.32 10.19 -23.01
CA GLN A 81 4.57 10.92 -24.06
C GLN A 81 5.41 11.95 -24.81
N SER A 82 6.49 12.48 -24.20
CA SER A 82 7.40 13.43 -24.83
C SER A 82 8.55 12.78 -25.60
N SER A 83 8.59 11.45 -25.70
CA SER A 83 9.57 10.75 -26.54
C SER A 83 9.31 11.11 -28.00
N PRO A 84 10.25 11.73 -28.73
CA PRO A 84 10.07 12.07 -30.12
C PRO A 84 9.83 10.77 -30.89
N ARG A 85 8.67 10.65 -31.56
CA ARG A 85 8.48 9.60 -32.55
C ARG A 85 9.63 9.72 -33.55
N PRO A 86 10.43 8.66 -33.80
CA PRO A 86 11.42 8.72 -34.85
C PRO A 86 10.68 9.07 -36.16
N PRO A 87 11.25 9.94 -37.01
CA PRO A 87 10.60 10.34 -38.24
C PRO A 87 10.20 9.09 -39.02
N GLN A 88 8.92 8.98 -39.34
CA GLN A 88 8.40 7.91 -40.18
C GLN A 88 9.02 8.12 -41.57
N VAL A 89 10.13 7.44 -41.84
CA VAL A 89 10.70 7.39 -43.18
C VAL A 89 9.69 6.60 -44.00
N VAL A 90 8.95 7.28 -44.87
CA VAL A 90 8.06 6.63 -45.83
C VAL A 90 8.96 5.84 -46.77
N ALA A 91 9.19 4.56 -46.45
CA ALA A 91 9.85 3.63 -47.33
C ALA A 91 8.89 3.37 -48.50
N HIS A 92 9.02 4.15 -49.58
CA HIS A 92 8.47 3.76 -50.86
C HIS A 92 9.06 2.39 -51.20
N ALA A 93 8.18 1.38 -51.26
CA ALA A 93 8.54 0.02 -51.60
C ALA A 93 9.12 -0.02 -53.01
N ILE A 94 10.44 0.00 -53.13
CA ILE A 94 11.13 -0.39 -54.36
C ILE A 94 11.37 -1.89 -54.23
N SER A 95 10.50 -2.65 -54.89
CA SER A 95 10.65 -4.08 -55.12
C SER A 95 12.02 -4.33 -55.77
N MET A 96 12.93 -4.97 -55.04
CA MET A 96 14.21 -5.44 -55.58
C MET A 96 14.04 -6.88 -56.11
N PRO A 97 14.54 -7.20 -57.32
CA PRO A 97 14.30 -8.51 -57.93
C PRO A 97 15.09 -9.62 -57.23
N LEU A 98 14.41 -10.73 -56.95
CA LEU A 98 15.01 -12.00 -56.53
C LEU A 98 15.85 -12.63 -57.66
N PHE A 99 17.03 -13.16 -57.34
CA PHE A 99 17.75 -14.14 -58.15
C PHE A 99 18.32 -15.28 -57.29
N PRO A 100 18.52 -16.50 -57.86
CA PRO A 100 18.18 -17.75 -57.19
C PRO A 100 19.35 -18.53 -56.57
N LYS A 101 18.94 -19.46 -55.70
CA LYS A 101 19.68 -20.41 -54.85
C LYS A 101 20.89 -21.12 -55.46
N ALA A 102 21.92 -21.30 -54.63
CA ALA A 102 22.81 -22.46 -54.69
C ALA A 102 22.83 -23.19 -53.33
N LEU A 103 22.66 -24.50 -53.44
CA LEU A 103 22.51 -25.52 -52.42
C LEU A 103 23.82 -25.76 -51.67
N GLN A 104 23.82 -25.71 -50.34
CA GLN A 104 24.73 -26.54 -49.54
C GLN A 104 23.99 -27.09 -48.32
N ARG A 105 23.77 -28.41 -48.40
CA ARG A 105 23.32 -29.38 -47.40
C ARG A 105 24.01 -29.17 -46.03
N ARG A 106 23.25 -29.04 -44.93
CA ARG A 106 22.85 -30.09 -43.93
C ARG A 106 23.82 -30.14 -42.73
N PRO A 107 23.45 -30.83 -41.63
CA PRO A 107 22.44 -30.56 -40.60
C PRO A 107 23.17 -30.26 -39.25
N ASP A 108 22.55 -29.89 -38.13
CA ASP A 108 21.92 -30.81 -37.17
C ASP A 108 21.74 -30.09 -35.81
N SER A 109 20.74 -30.52 -35.04
CA SER A 109 20.69 -30.54 -33.56
C SER A 109 20.62 -29.20 -32.80
N SER A 110 19.73 -28.94 -31.84
CA SER A 110 18.70 -29.69 -31.12
C SER A 110 17.92 -28.68 -30.27
N ASP A 111 16.62 -28.90 -30.08
CA ASP A 111 15.79 -28.34 -29.02
C ASP A 111 16.32 -28.75 -27.63
N ASP A 112 16.13 -27.93 -26.59
CA ASP A 112 15.24 -28.29 -25.45
C ASP A 112 15.03 -27.10 -24.48
N GLU A 113 13.86 -27.15 -23.85
CA GLU A 113 13.28 -26.27 -22.84
C GLU A 113 13.99 -26.39 -21.49
N SER A 114 14.00 -25.31 -20.70
CA SER A 114 13.78 -25.49 -19.26
C SER A 114 13.34 -24.22 -18.55
N SER A 115 12.13 -24.31 -18.03
CA SER A 115 11.52 -23.43 -17.04
C SER A 115 12.12 -23.63 -15.64
N SER A 116 12.55 -22.53 -15.02
CA SER A 116 12.53 -22.15 -13.57
C SER A 116 13.18 -23.12 -12.54
N PRO A 117 13.30 -22.78 -11.22
CA PRO A 117 12.47 -21.91 -10.36
C PRO A 117 12.89 -20.43 -10.28
#